data_AF-A0ABC8V0P6-F1
#
_entry.id   AF-A0ABC8V0P6-F1
#
_cell.length_a   1.000
_cell.length_b   1.000
_cell.length_c   1.000
_cell.angle_alpha   90.00
_cell.angle_beta   90.00
_cell.angle_gamma   90.00
#
_symmetry.space_group_name_H-M   'P 1'
#
loop_
_entity.id
_entity.type
_entity.pdbx_description
1 polymer ?
#
loop_
_entity_poly.entity_id
_entity_poly.type
_entity_poly.pdbx_seq_one_letter_code
_entity_poly.pdbx_strand_id
1 'polypeptide(L)'
;MVVWSNDRYESVEHRAVVNSEKDRISIPFFFSPAHYTIVEPLEELINDQNPAKYKPYNWGEYFTNRIRSNFQKLDVENIQIYHFRLPDKFG
;
A
#
# COMPACT_ATOMS: atom_id res chain seq x y z
N MET A 1 1.48 1.31 5.94
CA MET A 1 1.71 2.58 6.66
C MET A 1 0.92 3.75 6.09
N VAL A 2 1.00 4.05 4.79
CA VAL A 2 0.28 5.18 4.15
C VAL A 2 -1.18 5.29 4.62
N VAL A 3 -1.95 4.20 4.50
CA VAL A 3 -3.37 4.14 4.86
C VAL A 3 -3.59 4.36 6.38
N TRP A 4 -2.96 3.55 7.24
CA TRP A 4 -3.04 3.73 8.71
C TRP A 4 -2.68 5.15 9.14
N SER A 5 -1.68 5.76 8.49
CA SER A 5 -1.21 7.11 8.82
C SER A 5 -2.08 8.24 8.25
N ASN A 6 -3.13 7.91 7.50
CA ASN A 6 -3.98 8.87 6.77
C ASN A 6 -3.17 9.86 5.90
N ASP A 7 -2.20 9.35 5.13
CA ASP A 7 -1.20 10.10 4.34
C ASP A 7 -0.15 10.90 5.13
N ARG A 8 -0.07 10.75 6.46
CA ARG A 8 1.03 11.39 7.20
C ARG A 8 2.40 10.81 6.84
N TYR A 9 2.45 9.54 6.44
CA TYR A 9 3.65 8.91 5.91
C TYR A 9 3.45 8.50 4.46
N GLU A 10 4.45 8.79 3.64
CA GLU A 10 4.47 8.46 2.22
C GLU A 10 5.20 7.13 1.98
N SER A 11 4.73 6.37 0.99
CA SER A 11 5.43 5.17 0.52
C SER A 11 6.47 5.59 -0.51
N VAL A 12 7.75 5.43 -0.18
CA VAL A 12 8.85 5.83 -1.07
C VAL A 12 9.03 4.85 -2.22
N GLU A 13 9.02 5.36 -3.45
CA GLU A 13 9.40 4.61 -4.64
C GLU A 13 10.90 4.31 -4.64
N HIS A 14 11.26 3.06 -4.90
CA HIS A 14 12.64 2.62 -4.94
C HIS A 14 12.84 1.56 -6.02
N ARG A 15 14.05 1.52 -6.60
CA ARG A 15 14.45 0.52 -7.60
C ARG A 15 15.87 0.05 -7.36
N ALA A 16 16.13 -1.23 -7.62
CA ALA A 16 17.49 -1.76 -7.71
C ALA A 16 17.99 -1.66 -9.16
N VAL A 17 19.22 -1.20 -9.36
CA VAL A 17 19.86 -1.11 -10.67
C VAL A 17 21.00 -2.13 -10.75
N VAL A 18 21.14 -2.78 -11.90
CA VAL A 18 22.18 -3.80 -12.16
C VAL A 18 23.48 -3.15 -12.65
N ASN A 19 24.61 -3.83 -12.44
CA ASN A 19 25.91 -3.45 -13.01
C ASN A 19 26.68 -4.71 -13.46
N SER A 20 27.69 -4.55 -14.32
CA SER A 20 28.48 -5.65 -14.89
C SER A 20 29.78 -5.95 -14.13
N GLU A 21 30.15 -5.13 -13.16
CA GLU A 21 31.48 -5.18 -12.51
C GLU A 21 31.48 -5.97 -11.21
N LYS A 22 30.38 -5.91 -10.46
CA LYS A 22 30.31 -6.48 -9.12
C LYS A 22 28.91 -6.91 -8.72
N ASP A 23 28.83 -8.08 -8.12
CA ASP A 23 27.61 -8.60 -7.50
C ASP A 23 27.15 -7.73 -6.34
N ARG A 24 25.82 -7.53 -6.26
CA ARG A 24 25.15 -6.87 -5.14
C ARG A 24 24.13 -7.81 -4.53
N ILE A 25 24.35 -8.18 -3.27
CA ILE A 25 23.43 -9.02 -2.49
C ILE A 25 22.76 -8.16 -1.41
N SER A 26 21.44 -8.30 -1.26
CA SER A 26 20.66 -7.64 -0.21
C SER A 26 19.55 -8.56 0.30
N ILE A 27 19.28 -8.53 1.60
CA ILE A 27 18.24 -9.34 2.25
C ILE A 27 17.22 -8.39 2.88
N PRO A 28 16.16 -7.99 2.13
CA PRO A 28 15.14 -7.11 2.67
C PRO A 28 14.24 -7.86 3.65
N PHE A 29 13.84 -7.17 4.73
CA PHE A 29 12.83 -7.64 5.67
C PHE A 29 11.57 -6.79 5.53
N PHE A 30 10.40 -7.44 5.47
CA PHE A 30 9.11 -6.78 5.35
C PHE A 30 8.23 -7.16 6.54
N PHE A 31 7.84 -6.18 7.34
CA PHE A 31 6.89 -6.36 8.43
C PHE A 31 5.49 -5.97 7.95
N SER A 32 4.64 -6.99 7.74
CA SER A 32 3.29 -6.82 7.18
C SER A 32 2.21 -7.18 8.20
N PRO A 33 0.99 -6.63 8.07
CA PRO A 33 -0.16 -7.05 8.86
C PRO A 33 -0.48 -8.54 8.69
N ALA A 34 -1.25 -9.10 9.63
CA ALA A 34 -1.84 -10.42 9.46
C ALA A 34 -2.89 -10.40 8.32
N HIS A 35 -3.15 -11.54 7.70
CA HIS A 35 -4.06 -11.61 6.54
C HIS A 35 -5.51 -11.20 6.86
N TYR A 36 -5.96 -11.43 8.10
CA TYR A 36 -7.31 -11.05 8.54
C TYR A 36 -7.43 -9.58 8.94
N THR A 37 -6.33 -8.82 8.96
CA THR A 37 -6.34 -7.42 9.38
C THR A 37 -7.12 -6.56 8.39
N ILE A 38 -8.06 -5.77 8.93
CA ILE A 38 -8.68 -4.67 8.21
C ILE A 38 -7.74 -3.45 8.32
N VAL A 39 -7.39 -2.88 7.17
CA VAL A 39 -6.53 -1.70 7.08
C VAL A 39 -7.40 -0.50 6.77
N GLU A 40 -7.38 0.48 7.65
CA GLU A 40 -8.11 1.75 7.56
C GLU A 40 -7.29 2.84 8.27
N PRO A 41 -7.55 4.14 8.07
CA PRO A 41 -6.81 5.16 8.80
C PRO A 41 -7.07 5.06 10.32
N LEU A 42 -6.01 5.23 11.12
CA LEU A 42 -6.11 5.14 12.58
C LEU A 42 -7.00 6.26 13.12
N GLU A 43 -7.89 5.92 14.06
CA GLU A 43 -8.87 6.86 14.62
C GLU A 43 -8.20 8.10 15.24
N GLU A 44 -7.06 7.91 15.89
CA GLU A 44 -6.29 8.99 16.53
C GLU A 44 -5.66 9.97 15.54
N LEU A 45 -5.66 9.63 14.25
CA LEU A 45 -5.11 10.45 13.16
C LEU A 45 -6.20 11.08 12.28
N ILE A 46 -7.48 10.86 12.60
CA ILE A 46 -8.63 11.42 11.90
C ILE A 46 -9.31 12.47 12.78
N ASN A 47 -9.71 13.60 12.18
CA ASN A 47 -10.56 14.62 12.80
C ASN A 47 -11.23 15.49 11.72
N ASP A 48 -11.97 16.52 12.13
CA ASP A 48 -12.68 17.42 11.21
C ASP A 48 -11.73 18.14 10.23
N GLN A 49 -10.49 18.42 10.64
CA GLN A 49 -9.48 19.07 9.80
C GLN A 49 -8.67 18.07 8.94
N ASN A 50 -8.62 16.80 9.35
CA ASN A 50 -7.97 15.70 8.63
C ASN A 50 -8.91 14.48 8.57
N PRO A 51 -9.98 14.52 7.76
CA PRO A 51 -10.93 13.42 7.67
C PRO A 51 -10.26 12.16 7.11
N ALA A 52 -10.89 11.00 7.29
CA ALA A 52 -10.43 9.75 6.70
C ALA A 52 -10.30 9.90 5.17
N LYS A 53 -9.12 9.56 4.62
CA LYS A 53 -8.82 9.65 3.18
C LYS A 53 -8.97 8.31 2.47
N TYR A 54 -9.19 7.23 3.22
CA TYR A 54 -9.21 5.87 2.68
C TYR A 54 -10.40 5.09 3.24
N LYS A 55 -10.97 4.22 2.40
CA LYS A 55 -11.93 3.20 2.79
C LYS A 55 -11.21 2.01 3.45
N PRO A 56 -11.85 1.33 4.41
CA PRO A 56 -11.31 0.09 4.99
C PRO A 56 -11.20 -1.02 3.95
N TYR A 57 -10.19 -1.87 4.06
CA TYR A 57 -10.05 -3.08 3.24
C TYR A 57 -9.33 -4.22 3.97
N ASN A 58 -9.55 -5.45 3.53
CA ASN A 58 -8.84 -6.60 4.07
C ASN A 58 -7.41 -6.72 3.49
N TRP A 59 -6.40 -6.79 4.36
CA TRP A 59 -5.01 -6.89 3.95
C TRP A 59 -4.70 -8.16 3.15
N GLY A 60 -5.20 -9.32 3.58
CA GLY A 60 -4.94 -10.60 2.93
C GLY A 60 -5.46 -10.65 1.49
N GLU A 61 -6.66 -10.11 1.24
CA GLU A 61 -7.24 -9.99 -0.10
C GLU A 61 -6.41 -9.05 -0.98
N TYR A 62 -6.10 -7.86 -0.49
CA TYR A 62 -5.26 -6.89 -1.19
C TYR A 62 -3.89 -7.48 -1.54
N PHE A 63 -3.20 -8.09 -0.57
CA PHE A 63 -1.89 -8.68 -0.75
C PHE A 63 -1.92 -9.84 -1.74
N THR A 64 -2.90 -10.75 -1.62
CA THR A 64 -3.05 -11.89 -2.54
C THR A 64 -3.24 -11.43 -3.99
N ASN A 65 -4.08 -10.42 -4.22
CA ASN A 65 -4.30 -9.85 -5.55
C ASN A 65 -3.03 -9.21 -6.12
N ARG A 66 -2.31 -8.40 -5.33
CA ARG A 66 -1.02 -7.79 -5.73
C ARG A 66 0.01 -8.84 -6.10
N ILE A 67 0.15 -9.89 -5.30
CA ILE A 67 1.13 -10.94 -5.56
C ILE A 67 0.76 -11.72 -6.83
N ARG A 68 -0.50 -12.09 -7.03
CA ARG A 68 -0.95 -12.79 -8.25
C ARG A 68 -0.65 -11.99 -9.51
N SER A 69 -0.86 -10.67 -9.50
CA SER A 69 -0.54 -9.81 -10.64
C SER A 69 0.94 -9.78 -11.04
N ASN A 70 1.85 -10.11 -10.12
CA ASN A 70 3.29 -10.16 -10.43
C ASN A 70 3.68 -11.45 -11.18
N PHE A 71 2.91 -12.52 -11.02
CA PHE A 71 3.21 -13.84 -11.59
C PHE A 71 2.35 -14.18 -12.80
N GLN A 72 1.18 -13.54 -12.94
CA GLN A 72 0.25 -13.74 -14.05
C GLN A 72 -0.16 -12.38 -14.59
N LYS A 73 -0.08 -12.21 -15.91
CA LYS A 73 -0.74 -11.09 -16.58
C LYS A 73 -2.24 -11.35 -16.52
N LEU A 74 -2.90 -10.68 -15.61
CA LEU A 74 -4.35 -10.63 -15.57
C LEU A 74 -4.78 -9.50 -16.50
N ASP A 75 -5.82 -9.70 -17.31
CA ASP A 75 -6.43 -8.64 -18.15
C ASP A 75 -7.28 -7.66 -17.31
N VAL A 76 -6.93 -7.47 -16.04
CA VAL A 76 -7.56 -6.54 -15.11
C VAL A 76 -6.50 -5.63 -14.51
N GLU A 77 -6.92 -4.42 -14.14
CA GLU A 77 -6.04 -3.47 -13.48
C GLU A 77 -5.50 -4.04 -12.16
N ASN A 78 -4.21 -3.82 -11.92
CA ASN A 78 -3.58 -4.21 -10.68
C ASN A 78 -4.06 -3.31 -9.56
N ILE A 79 -4.81 -3.87 -8.61
CA ILE A 79 -5.27 -3.14 -7.43
C ILE A 79 -4.10 -2.42 -6.76
N GLN A 80 -4.30 -1.17 -6.38
CA GLN A 80 -3.34 -0.28 -5.72
C GLN A 80 -4.04 0.44 -4.57
N ILE A 81 -3.25 1.03 -3.67
CA ILE A 81 -3.77 1.79 -2.53
C ILE A 81 -4.75 2.92 -2.95
N TYR A 82 -4.52 3.59 -4.09
CA TYR A 82 -5.40 4.67 -4.55
C TYR A 82 -6.84 4.22 -4.85
N HIS A 83 -7.07 2.93 -5.14
CA HIS A 83 -8.41 2.40 -5.36
C HIS A 83 -9.28 2.46 -4.09
N PHE A 84 -8.63 2.54 -2.92
CA PHE A 84 -9.29 2.70 -1.63
C PHE A 84 -9.38 4.17 -1.21
N ARG A 85 -8.81 5.11 -1.97
CA ARG A 85 -8.87 6.53 -1.63
C ARG A 85 -10.31 7.02 -1.75
N LEU A 86 -10.76 7.77 -0.75
CA LEU A 86 -12.04 8.47 -0.80
C LEU A 86 -11.91 9.66 -1.76
N PRO A 87 -12.98 10.02 -2.49
CA PRO A 87 -12.98 11.25 -3.29
C PRO A 87 -12.68 12.45 -2.41
N ASP A 88 -11.89 13.38 -2.93
CA ASP A 88 -11.71 14.66 -2.25
C ASP A 88 -13.08 15.33 -2.11
N LYS A 89 -13.42 15.74 -0.89
CA LYS A 89 -14.58 16.60 -0.66
C LYS A 89 -14.22 17.95 -1.27
N PHE A 90 -14.63 18.19 -2.52
CA PHE A 90 -14.54 19.52 -3.12
C PHE A 90 -15.19 20.52 -2.15
N GLY A 91 -14.43 21.56 -1.80
CA GLY A 91 -14.89 22.70 -1.01
C GLY A 91 -15.85 23.59 -1.77
#